data_AF-A0A1I3Q396-F1
#
_entry.id   AF-A0A1I3Q396-F1
#
_cell.length_a   1.000
_cell.length_b   1.000
_cell.length_c   1.000
_cell.angle_alpha   90.00
_cell.angle_beta   90.00
_cell.angle_gamma   90.00
#
_symmetry.space_group_name_H-M   'P 1'
#
loop_
_entity.id
_entity.type
_entity.pdbx_description
1 polymer ?
#
loop_
_entity_poly.entity_id
_entity_poly.type
_entity_poly.pdbx_seq_one_letter_code
_entity_poly.pdbx_strand_id
1 'polypeptide(L)'
;MSSMAWMPLYVGDYRADTTHLSAAQHGAYLLLIMHYWQQGAVPDDDEQLARIACMTLTEWRRNRPIIRAFFGDGWHHRRIDREMQKAVAAYEKRSRAGQKGNAKRWADRRNAIALGSQPQPQPHSLREDTIQGEQNTSRGMALGGAAVRLAAVNGGVIGGEDEL
;
A
#
# COMPACT_ATOMS: atom_id res chain seq x y z
N MET A 1 -9.54 2.44 -10.81
CA MET A 1 -9.48 3.92 -10.72
C MET A 1 -8.83 4.28 -9.40
N SER A 2 -7.82 5.15 -9.38
CA SER A 2 -7.18 5.58 -8.12
C SER A 2 -8.22 6.30 -7.27
N SER A 3 -8.60 5.71 -6.13
CA SER A 3 -9.50 6.36 -5.19
C SER A 3 -8.79 7.60 -4.60
N MET A 4 -9.28 8.80 -4.92
CA MET A 4 -8.75 10.02 -4.32
C MET A 4 -9.22 10.12 -2.85
N ALA A 5 -8.44 9.52 -1.95
CA ALA A 5 -8.77 9.39 -0.53
C ALA A 5 -8.83 10.72 0.25
N TRP A 6 -8.28 11.80 -0.31
CA TRP A 6 -8.22 13.12 0.34
C TRP A 6 -8.74 14.20 -0.60
N MET A 7 -9.60 15.09 -0.08
CA MET A 7 -10.15 16.25 -0.79
C MET A 7 -9.79 17.54 -0.04
N PRO A 8 -9.22 18.56 -0.71
CA PRO A 8 -9.00 19.86 -0.09
C PRO A 8 -10.31 20.62 0.08
N LEU A 9 -10.59 21.07 1.32
CA LEU A 9 -11.70 21.96 1.62
C LEU A 9 -11.17 23.20 2.35
N TYR A 10 -11.20 24.35 1.68
CA TYR A 10 -10.80 25.60 2.31
C TYR A 10 -12.02 26.22 2.99
N VAL A 11 -12.05 26.13 4.32
CA VAL A 11 -13.21 26.47 5.15
C VAL A 11 -13.63 27.93 5.02
N GLY A 12 -12.68 28.85 4.86
CA GLY A 12 -12.95 30.28 4.66
C GLY A 12 -13.80 30.53 3.41
N ASP A 13 -13.30 30.10 2.26
CA ASP A 13 -14.02 30.20 0.98
C ASP A 13 -15.36 29.46 1.03
N TYR A 14 -15.38 28.23 1.58
CA TYR A 14 -16.61 27.45 1.68
C TYR A 14 -17.67 28.20 2.49
N ARG A 15 -17.31 28.73 3.68
CA ARG A 15 -18.25 29.47 4.51
C ARG A 15 -18.67 30.77 3.84
N ALA A 16 -17.77 31.50 3.19
CA ALA A 16 -18.10 32.74 2.48
C ALA A 16 -19.15 32.52 1.39
N ASP A 17 -18.99 31.45 0.59
CA ASP A 17 -19.90 31.13 -0.51
C ASP A 17 -21.25 30.55 -0.04
N THR A 18 -21.29 29.94 1.16
CA THR A 18 -22.46 29.18 1.65
C THR A 18 -23.17 29.80 2.85
N THR A 19 -22.87 31.04 3.23
CA THR A 19 -23.44 31.71 4.42
C THR A 19 -24.97 31.73 4.48
N HIS A 20 -25.63 31.73 3.32
CA HIS A 20 -27.08 31.81 3.18
C HIS A 20 -27.78 30.44 3.20
N LEU A 21 -27.03 29.35 3.27
CA LEU A 21 -27.59 28.00 3.25
C LEU A 21 -28.09 27.59 4.64
N SER A 22 -29.18 26.81 4.64
CA SER A 22 -29.60 26.07 5.84
C SER A 22 -28.66 24.89 6.12
N ALA A 23 -28.71 24.35 7.34
CA ALA A 23 -27.91 23.18 7.70
C ALA A 23 -28.13 21.98 6.76
N ALA A 24 -29.38 21.73 6.35
CA ALA A 24 -29.70 20.67 5.40
C ALA A 24 -29.11 20.93 4.00
N GLN A 25 -29.15 22.19 3.54
CA GLN A 25 -28.56 22.58 2.26
C GLN A 25 -27.04 22.49 2.26
N HIS A 26 -26.38 22.86 3.37
CA HIS A 26 -24.95 22.61 3.56
C HIS A 26 -24.63 21.13 3.44
N GLY A 27 -25.40 20.26 4.13
CA GLY A 27 -25.22 18.81 4.05
C GLY A 27 -25.37 18.29 2.62
N ALA A 28 -26.46 18.66 1.95
CA ALA A 28 -26.73 18.26 0.56
C ALA A 28 -25.60 18.70 -0.39
N TYR A 29 -25.19 19.97 -0.32
CA TYR A 29 -24.10 20.49 -1.15
C TYR A 29 -22.78 19.76 -0.87
N LEU A 30 -22.42 19.58 0.41
CA LEU A 30 -21.18 18.93 0.81
C LEU A 30 -21.13 17.47 0.32
N LEU A 31 -22.22 16.72 0.48
CA LEU A 31 -22.34 15.35 0.01
C LEU A 31 -22.18 15.23 -1.51
N LEU A 32 -22.80 16.16 -2.27
CA LEU A 32 -22.67 16.18 -3.72
C LEU A 32 -21.25 16.50 -4.18
N ILE A 33 -20.55 17.48 -3.59
CA ILE A 33 -19.16 17.77 -3.97
C ILE A 33 -18.20 16.64 -3.56
N MET A 34 -18.48 15.92 -2.47
CA MET A 34 -17.72 14.73 -2.10
C MET A 34 -17.93 13.59 -3.10
N HIS A 35 -19.17 13.35 -3.54
CA HIS A 35 -19.46 12.39 -4.60
C HIS A 35 -18.77 12.79 -5.91
N TYR A 36 -18.86 14.08 -6.28
CA TYR A 36 -18.20 14.63 -7.46
C TYR A 36 -16.67 14.45 -7.39
N TRP A 37 -16.04 14.67 -6.24
CA TRP A 37 -14.60 14.43 -6.07
C TRP A 37 -14.20 12.97 -6.32
N GLN A 38 -15.04 12.04 -5.87
CA GLN A 38 -14.76 10.60 -6.00
C GLN A 38 -15.01 10.07 -7.40
N GLN A 39 -16.07 10.53 -8.08
CA GLN A 39 -16.52 10.01 -9.37
C GLN A 39 -16.11 10.87 -10.57
N GLY A 40 -15.84 12.16 -10.35
CA GLY A 40 -15.58 13.17 -11.38
C GLY A 40 -16.83 13.69 -12.09
N ALA A 41 -18.00 13.18 -11.74
CA ALA A 41 -19.29 13.61 -12.29
C ALA A 41 -20.40 13.37 -11.26
N VAL A 42 -21.53 14.05 -11.47
CA VAL A 42 -22.76 13.86 -10.70
C VAL A 42 -23.89 13.59 -11.69
N PRO A 43 -24.76 12.58 -11.45
CA PRO A 43 -25.88 12.29 -12.33
C PRO A 43 -26.90 13.45 -12.34
N ASP A 44 -27.46 13.78 -13.51
CA ASP A 44 -28.55 14.76 -13.64
C ASP A 44 -29.93 14.09 -13.50
N ASP A 45 -30.08 13.27 -12.47
CA ASP A 45 -31.31 12.57 -12.14
C ASP A 45 -31.70 12.87 -10.70
N ASP A 46 -32.92 13.37 -10.49
CA ASP A 46 -33.36 13.85 -9.18
C ASP A 46 -33.38 12.75 -8.12
N GLU A 47 -33.67 11.51 -8.50
CA GLU A 47 -33.71 10.37 -7.56
C GLU A 47 -32.31 9.96 -7.11
N GLN A 48 -31.34 9.96 -8.03
CA GLN A 48 -29.93 9.74 -7.68
C GLN A 48 -29.36 10.88 -6.85
N LEU A 49 -29.64 12.13 -7.24
CA LEU A 49 -29.20 13.31 -6.52
C LEU A 49 -29.75 13.35 -5.10
N ALA A 50 -31.04 13.07 -4.92
CA ALA A 50 -31.67 12.97 -3.60
C ALA A 50 -30.99 11.91 -2.72
N ARG A 51 -30.70 10.72 -3.29
CA ARG A 51 -29.99 9.64 -2.57
C ARG A 51 -28.58 10.06 -2.15
N ILE A 52 -27.82 10.69 -3.04
CA ILE A 52 -26.45 11.17 -2.75
C ILE A 52 -26.49 12.25 -1.67
N ALA A 53 -27.44 13.19 -1.76
CA ALA A 53 -27.65 14.25 -0.79
C ALA A 53 -28.27 13.78 0.54
N CYS A 54 -28.59 12.50 0.67
CA CYS A 54 -29.30 11.90 1.81
C CYS A 54 -30.62 12.63 2.14
N MET A 55 -31.37 12.99 1.11
CA MET A 55 -32.67 13.67 1.20
C MET A 55 -33.78 12.78 0.63
N THR A 56 -35.01 12.98 1.09
CA THR A 56 -36.18 12.49 0.35
C THR A 56 -36.30 13.23 -0.99
N LEU A 57 -36.96 12.62 -1.98
CA LEU A 57 -37.17 13.26 -3.28
C LEU A 57 -37.91 14.61 -3.17
N THR A 58 -38.84 14.71 -2.23
CA THR A 58 -39.59 15.95 -1.96
C THR A 58 -38.70 17.05 -1.39
N GLU A 59 -37.86 16.72 -0.42
CA GLU A 59 -36.87 17.68 0.13
C GLU A 59 -35.85 18.09 -0.92
N TRP A 60 -35.36 17.13 -1.70
CA TRP A 60 -34.44 17.38 -2.80
C TRP A 60 -35.03 18.39 -3.78
N ARG A 61 -36.26 18.15 -4.28
CA ARG A 61 -36.91 19.06 -5.24
C ARG A 61 -37.06 20.48 -4.73
N ARG A 62 -37.31 20.66 -3.43
CA ARG A 62 -37.38 21.99 -2.79
C ARG A 62 -36.01 22.68 -2.72
N ASN A 63 -34.95 21.92 -2.48
CA ASN A 63 -33.59 22.46 -2.31
C ASN A 63 -32.79 22.52 -3.62
N ARG A 64 -33.17 21.74 -4.64
CA ARG A 64 -32.45 21.62 -5.92
C ARG A 64 -32.14 22.98 -6.55
N PRO A 65 -33.05 23.96 -6.63
CA PRO A 65 -32.74 25.24 -7.26
C PRO A 65 -31.59 25.99 -6.56
N ILE A 66 -31.53 25.92 -5.24
CA ILE A 66 -30.49 26.57 -4.42
C ILE A 66 -29.16 25.84 -4.62
N ILE A 67 -29.17 24.51 -4.55
CA ILE A 67 -27.97 23.70 -4.70
C ILE A 67 -27.43 23.76 -6.13
N ARG A 68 -28.31 23.71 -7.13
CA ARG A 68 -27.97 23.76 -8.56
C ARG A 68 -27.19 25.02 -8.93
N ALA A 69 -27.42 26.13 -8.24
CA ALA A 69 -26.74 27.41 -8.47
C ALA A 69 -25.22 27.36 -8.20
N PHE A 70 -24.74 26.39 -7.39
CA PHE A 70 -23.31 26.19 -7.15
C PHE A 70 -22.60 25.42 -8.25
N PHE A 71 -23.36 24.77 -9.14
CA PHE A 71 -22.83 23.96 -10.22
C PHE A 71 -23.00 24.68 -11.57
N GLY A 72 -22.05 24.46 -12.48
CA GLY A 72 -22.18 24.87 -13.88
C GLY A 72 -23.08 23.93 -14.66
N ASP A 73 -23.08 24.05 -15.99
CA ASP A 73 -23.81 23.11 -16.86
C ASP A 73 -23.36 21.66 -16.63
N GLY A 74 -24.30 20.72 -16.75
CA GLY A 74 -24.01 19.29 -16.54
C GLY A 74 -23.51 18.92 -15.14
N TRP A 75 -23.86 19.69 -14.11
CA TRP A 75 -23.42 19.47 -12.72
C TRP A 75 -21.89 19.56 -12.51
N HIS A 76 -21.18 20.31 -13.36
CA HIS A 76 -19.75 20.53 -13.20
C HIS A 76 -19.42 21.53 -12.10
N HIS A 77 -18.32 21.30 -11.38
CA HIS A 77 -17.89 22.17 -10.29
C HIS A 77 -16.45 22.70 -10.48
N ARG A 78 -16.35 23.89 -11.07
CA ARG A 78 -15.09 24.54 -11.48
C ARG A 78 -13.96 24.49 -10.45
N ARG A 79 -14.27 24.76 -9.18
CA ARG A 79 -13.26 24.72 -8.10
C ARG A 79 -12.74 23.30 -7.87
N ILE A 80 -13.64 22.33 -7.78
CA ILE A 80 -13.31 20.94 -7.51
C ILE A 80 -12.54 20.34 -8.69
N ASP A 81 -12.92 20.68 -9.93
CA ASP A 81 -12.18 20.28 -11.14
C ASP A 81 -10.71 20.70 -11.08
N ARG A 82 -10.45 21.96 -10.69
CA ARG A 82 -9.07 22.47 -10.54
C ARG A 82 -8.30 21.72 -9.46
N GLU A 83 -8.94 21.43 -8.33
CA GLU A 83 -8.30 20.67 -7.25
C GLU A 83 -8.06 19.20 -7.64
N MET A 84 -8.96 18.57 -8.40
CA MET A 84 -8.77 17.22 -8.94
C MET A 84 -7.58 17.17 -9.87
N GLN A 85 -7.44 18.14 -10.79
CA GLN A 85 -6.29 18.23 -11.69
C GLN A 85 -4.97 18.34 -10.91
N LYS A 86 -4.92 19.16 -9.86
CA LYS A 86 -3.76 19.27 -8.97
C LYS A 86 -3.47 17.95 -8.25
N ALA A 87 -4.50 17.28 -7.74
CA ALA A 87 -4.36 16.01 -7.03
C ALA A 87 -3.83 14.90 -7.94
N VAL A 88 -4.35 14.80 -9.16
CA VAL A 88 -3.87 13.85 -10.18
C VAL A 88 -2.41 14.12 -10.52
N ALA A 89 -2.04 15.38 -10.80
CA ALA A 89 -0.65 15.75 -11.11
C ALA A 89 0.31 15.43 -9.95
N ALA A 90 -0.11 15.72 -8.70
CA ALA A 90 0.68 15.41 -7.51
C ALA A 90 0.83 13.90 -7.29
N TYR A 91 -0.24 13.13 -7.50
CA TYR A 91 -0.23 11.67 -7.42
C TYR A 91 0.71 11.07 -8.46
N GLU A 92 0.64 11.50 -9.71
CA GLU A 92 1.53 11.03 -10.78
C GLU A 92 2.98 11.33 -10.47
N LYS A 93 3.29 12.56 -10.01
CA LYS A 93 4.65 12.95 -9.63
C LYS A 93 5.19 12.03 -8.53
N ARG A 94 4.39 11.73 -7.50
CA ARG A 94 4.76 10.83 -6.41
C ARG A 94 4.94 9.39 -6.89
N SER A 95 4.04 8.91 -7.75
CA SER A 95 4.12 7.57 -8.34
C SER A 95 5.40 7.40 -9.17
N ARG A 96 5.70 8.34 -10.07
CA ARG A 96 6.94 8.33 -10.88
C ARG A 96 8.20 8.40 -10.01
N ALA A 97 8.21 9.22 -8.97
CA ALA A 97 9.33 9.28 -8.03
C ALA A 97 9.52 7.96 -7.27
N GLY A 98 8.41 7.33 -6.83
CA GLY A 98 8.42 6.02 -6.19
C GLY A 98 8.95 4.93 -7.10
N GLN A 99 8.52 4.89 -8.37
CA GLN A 99 9.02 3.95 -9.38
C GLN A 99 10.53 4.12 -9.61
N LYS A 100 11.01 5.37 -9.78
CA LYS A 100 12.45 5.66 -9.93
C LYS A 100 13.26 5.23 -8.70
N GLY A 101 12.77 5.54 -7.50
CA GLY A 101 13.41 5.14 -6.25
C GLY A 101 13.46 3.62 -6.10
N ASN A 102 12.38 2.92 -6.43
CA ASN A 102 12.32 1.47 -6.40
C ASN A 102 13.30 0.86 -7.42
N ALA A 103 13.29 1.34 -8.67
CA ALA A 103 14.20 0.88 -9.72
C ALA A 103 15.67 1.04 -9.31
N LYS A 104 16.04 2.19 -8.73
CA LYS A 104 17.39 2.41 -8.20
C LYS A 104 17.72 1.41 -7.08
N ARG A 105 16.83 1.23 -6.10
CA ARG A 105 17.03 0.26 -5.01
C ARG A 105 17.23 -1.17 -5.52
N TRP A 106 16.48 -1.59 -6.53
CA TRP A 106 16.63 -2.92 -7.14
C TRP A 106 17.92 -3.05 -7.95
N ALA A 107 18.34 -2.01 -8.67
CA ALA A 107 19.61 -1.97 -9.37
C ALA A 107 20.79 -2.05 -8.39
N ASP A 108 20.78 -1.25 -7.34
CA ASP A 108 21.81 -1.25 -6.29
C ASP A 108 21.88 -2.61 -5.58
N ARG A 109 20.73 -3.23 -5.29
CA ARG A 109 20.67 -4.59 -4.72
C ARG A 109 21.22 -5.64 -5.67
N ARG A 110 20.91 -5.58 -6.96
CA ARG A 110 21.46 -6.51 -7.96
C ARG A 110 22.98 -6.38 -8.06
N ASN A 111 23.49 -5.15 -8.06
CA ASN A 111 24.92 -4.88 -8.07
C ASN A 111 25.61 -5.40 -6.80
N ALA A 112 24.99 -5.25 -5.63
CA ALA A 112 25.52 -5.79 -4.37
C ALA A 112 25.58 -7.33 -4.36
N ILE A 113 24.57 -8.01 -4.92
CA ILE A 113 24.58 -9.49 -5.07
C ILE A 113 25.67 -9.93 -6.07
N ALA A 114 25.85 -9.19 -7.16
CA ALA A 114 26.90 -9.46 -8.14
C ALA A 114 28.31 -9.30 -7.53
N LEU A 115 28.54 -8.28 -6.68
CA LEU A 115 29.81 -8.09 -5.98
C LEU A 115 30.08 -9.13 -4.88
N GLY A 116 29.03 -9.69 -4.26
CA GLY A 116 29.15 -10.73 -3.23
C GLY A 116 29.46 -12.14 -3.77
N SER A 117 29.50 -12.32 -5.09
CA SER A 117 29.79 -13.61 -5.75
C SER A 117 31.29 -13.82 -6.00
N GLN A 118 32.13 -13.42 -5.05
CA GLN A 118 33.58 -13.62 -5.15
C GLN A 118 33.91 -15.09 -4.80
N PRO A 119 34.54 -15.86 -5.71
CA PRO A 119 34.90 -17.25 -5.40
C PRO A 119 35.86 -17.26 -4.23
N GLN A 120 35.48 -17.96 -3.17
CA GLN A 120 36.27 -18.17 -1.97
C GLN A 120 37.65 -18.70 -2.38
N PRO A 121 38.78 -18.08 -1.96
CA PRO A 121 40.09 -18.60 -2.29
C PRO A 121 40.22 -20.01 -1.68
N GLN A 122 40.53 -20.98 -2.54
CA GLN A 122 40.79 -22.36 -2.14
C GLN A 122 41.90 -22.36 -1.08
N PRO A 123 41.75 -23.08 0.04
CA PRO A 123 42.81 -23.17 1.04
C PRO A 123 44.04 -23.80 0.37
N HIS A 124 45.14 -23.05 0.37
CA HIS A 124 46.43 -23.53 -0.12
C HIS A 124 46.86 -24.70 0.76
N SER A 125 46.90 -25.90 0.21
CA SER A 125 47.43 -27.07 0.90
C SER A 125 48.92 -26.83 1.18
N LEU A 126 49.26 -26.82 2.47
CA LEU A 126 50.64 -26.86 2.93
C LEU A 126 51.31 -28.11 2.33
N ARG A 127 52.41 -27.90 1.59
CA ARG A 127 53.24 -28.99 1.09
C ARG A 127 53.87 -29.70 2.28
N GLU A 128 53.56 -30.98 2.44
CA GLU A 128 54.28 -31.86 3.36
C GLU A 128 55.62 -32.22 2.73
N ASP A 129 56.69 -31.57 3.21
CA ASP A 129 58.04 -32.05 2.94
C ASP A 129 58.23 -33.39 3.66
N THR A 130 58.40 -34.43 2.86
CA THR A 130 58.68 -35.79 3.30
C THR A 130 60.07 -35.83 3.94
N ILE A 131 60.16 -35.99 5.27
CA ILE A 131 61.38 -36.44 5.95
C ILE A 131 61.18 -37.91 6.32
N GLN A 132 61.91 -38.78 5.62
CA GLN A 132 62.12 -40.19 6.00
C GLN A 132 63.17 -40.26 7.10
N GLY A 133 62.91 -41.06 8.14
CA GLY A 133 63.84 -41.31 9.24
C GLY A 133 63.33 -42.34 10.24
N GLU A 134 63.43 -43.61 9.83
CA GLU A 134 63.73 -44.83 10.62
C GLU A 134 63.14 -45.08 12.02
N GLN A 135 62.37 -46.19 12.07
CA GLN A 135 62.37 -47.33 13.02
C GLN A 135 62.74 -47.11 14.51
N ASN A 136 61.88 -47.55 15.44
CA ASN A 136 61.98 -48.89 16.06
C ASN A 136 60.89 -49.16 17.16
N THR A 137 60.36 -50.39 17.12
CA THR A 137 59.76 -51.26 18.17
C THR A 137 58.78 -50.76 19.27
N SER A 138 57.56 -51.30 19.15
CA SER A 138 56.85 -52.19 20.11
C SER A 138 56.56 -51.73 21.55
N ARG A 139 55.26 -51.64 21.90
CA ARG A 139 54.53 -52.62 22.76
C ARG A 139 53.21 -52.05 23.33
N GLY A 140 52.09 -52.71 23.02
CA GLY A 140 51.04 -53.05 24.01
C GLY A 140 49.77 -52.19 24.13
N MET A 141 48.61 -52.84 23.86
CA MET A 141 47.31 -52.81 24.60
C MET A 141 46.58 -51.46 24.73
N ALA A 142 45.25 -51.33 24.74
CA ALA A 142 44.09 -52.20 24.56
C ALA A 142 42.83 -51.28 24.60
N LEU A 143 41.78 -51.68 23.89
CA LEU A 143 40.34 -51.56 24.22
C LEU A 143 39.68 -50.19 24.55
N GLY A 144 38.52 -49.95 23.89
CA GLY A 144 37.32 -49.49 24.61
C GLY A 144 36.37 -48.51 23.91
N GLY A 145 35.13 -48.96 23.67
CA GLY A 145 33.91 -48.14 23.82
C GLY A 145 33.39 -47.44 22.55
N ALA A 146 32.50 -48.06 21.77
CA ALA A 146 31.04 -48.12 21.96
C ALA A 146 30.29 -46.87 21.47
N ALA A 147 29.56 -47.06 20.36
CA ALA A 147 28.53 -46.18 19.82
C ALA A 147 27.20 -46.37 20.55
N VAL A 148 26.42 -45.30 20.75
CA VAL A 148 24.95 -45.37 20.90
C VAL A 148 24.32 -44.11 20.30
N ARG A 149 23.47 -44.32 19.27
CA ARG A 149 22.46 -43.39 18.74
C ARG A 149 21.34 -43.18 19.77
N LEU A 150 20.47 -42.17 19.65
CA LEU A 150 19.02 -42.38 19.43
C LEU A 150 18.15 -41.09 19.51
N ALA A 151 17.26 -41.03 18.52
CA ALA A 151 15.89 -40.49 18.40
C ALA A 151 15.53 -38.99 18.46
N ALA A 152 14.73 -38.69 17.44
CA ALA A 152 13.81 -37.59 17.23
C ALA A 152 12.64 -37.57 18.23
N VAL A 153 12.05 -36.38 18.37
CA VAL A 153 10.69 -36.15 18.83
C VAL A 153 10.00 -35.21 17.82
N ASN A 154 8.89 -35.68 17.26
CA ASN A 154 7.92 -34.92 16.48
C ASN A 154 6.55 -35.08 17.18
N GLY A 155 5.84 -34.00 17.41
CA GLY A 155 4.47 -34.02 17.93
C GLY A 155 3.90 -32.61 18.07
N GLY A 156 3.07 -32.19 17.11
CA GLY A 156 2.38 -30.90 17.08
C GLY A 156 0.95 -31.06 16.57
N VAL A 157 0.00 -30.60 17.39
CA VAL A 157 -1.45 -30.80 17.40
C VAL A 157 -2.19 -29.89 16.40
N ILE A 158 -3.30 -30.38 15.82
CA ILE A 158 -4.43 -29.63 15.22
C ILE A 158 -5.72 -30.40 15.60
N GLY A 159 -6.63 -29.91 16.47
CA GLY A 159 -7.69 -28.91 16.22
C GLY A 159 -8.81 -29.53 15.35
N GLY A 160 -10.02 -29.91 15.80
CA GLY A 160 -10.96 -29.27 16.74
C GLY A 160 -12.03 -28.50 15.94
N GLU A 161 -13.01 -29.21 15.35
CA GLU A 161 -14.47 -29.15 15.66
C GLU A 161 -15.24 -28.03 14.93
N ASP A 162 -16.30 -28.41 14.20
CA ASP A 162 -17.59 -27.69 14.09
C ASP A 162 -18.57 -28.52 13.23
N GLU A 163 -19.45 -29.28 13.90
CA GLU A 163 -20.72 -29.74 13.34
C GLU A 163 -21.75 -29.75 14.49
N LEU A 164 -22.60 -28.71 14.50
CA LEU A 164 -24.03 -28.64 14.87
C LEU A 164 -24.45 -27.19 15.17
#